data_AF-A0AAU2IVB9-F1
#
_entry.id   AF-A0AAU2IVB9-F1
#
_cell.length_a   1.000
_cell.length_b   1.000
_cell.length_c   1.000
_cell.angle_alpha   90.00
_cell.angle_beta   90.00
_cell.angle_gamma   90.00
#
_symmetry.space_group_name_H-M   'P 1'
#
loop_
_entity.id
_entity.type
_entity.pdbx_description
1 polymer ?
#
loop_
_entity_poly.entity_id
_entity_poly.type
_entity_poly.pdbx_seq_one_letter_code
_entity_poly.pdbx_strand_id
1 'polypeptide(L)'
;MTENEIKLKAIAALTALRSGVGTDYVSDLLGEVVPEHFVVSAAAGPREVGLSVLSQLSQPLSALITGFVLAFQAVADAYDETVPATPTEEILQALALELARESD
;
A
#
# COMPACT_ATOMS: atom_id res chain seq x y z
N MET A 1 11.21 -3.72 -4.28
CA MET A 1 10.11 -2.74 -4.29
C MET A 1 10.39 -1.72 -3.20
N THR A 2 10.29 -0.44 -3.51
CA THR A 2 10.47 0.65 -2.55
C THR A 2 9.22 0.80 -1.67
N GLU A 3 9.37 1.50 -0.55
CA GLU A 3 8.23 1.79 0.34
C GLU A 3 7.15 2.61 -0.39
N ASN A 4 7.55 3.56 -1.24
CA ASN A 4 6.62 4.39 -2.00
C ASN A 4 5.87 3.59 -3.07
N GLU A 5 6.52 2.64 -3.74
CA GLU A 5 5.83 1.73 -4.67
C GLU A 5 4.72 0.94 -3.97
N ILE A 6 4.94 0.51 -2.71
CA ILE A 6 3.92 -0.20 -1.92
C ILE A 6 2.76 0.71 -1.55
N LYS A 7 3.06 1.94 -1.12
CA LYS A 7 2.02 2.95 -0.81
C LYS A 7 1.17 3.26 -2.04
N LEU A 8 1.80 3.41 -3.20
CA LEU A 8 1.11 3.65 -4.48
C LEU A 8 0.20 2.47 -4.86
N LYS A 9 0.65 1.22 -4.67
CA LYS A 9 -0.20 0.04 -4.87
C LYS A 9 -1.40 0.00 -3.92
N ALA A 10 -1.21 0.40 -2.66
CA ALA A 10 -2.32 0.50 -1.69
C ALA A 10 -3.37 1.54 -2.13
N ILE A 11 -2.92 2.70 -2.60
CA ILE A 11 -3.80 3.77 -3.10
C ILE A 11 -4.50 3.34 -4.39
N ALA A 12 -3.79 2.68 -5.30
CA ALA A 12 -4.35 2.14 -6.54
C ALA A 12 -5.41 1.07 -6.25
N ALA A 13 -5.18 0.19 -5.28
CA ALA A 13 -6.15 -0.80 -4.82
C ALA A 13 -7.45 -0.17 -4.30
N LEU A 14 -7.35 0.86 -3.46
CA LEU A 14 -8.51 1.60 -2.95
C LEU A 14 -9.25 2.35 -4.06
N THR A 15 -8.51 2.98 -4.96
CA THR A 15 -9.07 3.70 -6.11
C THR A 15 -9.83 2.74 -7.02
N ALA A 16 -9.23 1.59 -7.36
CA ALA A 16 -9.84 0.57 -8.19
C ALA A 16 -11.13 0.02 -7.56
N LEU A 17 -11.09 -0.31 -6.27
CA LEU A 17 -12.28 -0.76 -5.53
C LEU A 17 -13.40 0.28 -5.57
N ARG A 18 -13.06 1.56 -5.39
CA ARG A 18 -14.05 2.66 -5.41
C ARG A 18 -14.64 2.89 -6.80
N SER A 19 -13.82 2.78 -7.85
CA SER A 19 -14.23 2.87 -9.25
C SER A 19 -15.00 1.64 -9.78
N GLY A 20 -15.31 0.66 -8.93
CA GLY A 20 -16.08 -0.53 -9.29
C GLY A 20 -15.28 -1.62 -10.01
N VAL A 21 -13.95 -1.60 -9.89
CA VAL A 21 -13.09 -2.69 -10.36
C VAL A 21 -13.29 -3.92 -9.45
N GLY A 22 -13.27 -5.11 -10.05
CA GLY A 22 -13.45 -6.37 -9.33
C GLY A 22 -12.41 -6.59 -8.23
N THR A 23 -12.83 -7.29 -7.17
CA THR A 23 -11.97 -7.61 -6.01
C THR A 23 -10.75 -8.44 -6.40
N ASP A 24 -10.82 -9.20 -7.48
CA ASP A 24 -9.71 -10.03 -7.97
C ASP A 24 -8.48 -9.17 -8.32
N TYR A 25 -8.69 -8.06 -9.01
CA TYR A 25 -7.62 -7.11 -9.35
C TYR A 25 -7.00 -6.45 -8.11
N VAL A 26 -7.84 -6.13 -7.12
CA VAL A 26 -7.39 -5.61 -5.83
C VAL A 26 -6.54 -6.64 -5.09
N SER A 27 -6.98 -7.91 -5.09
CA SER A 27 -6.23 -9.01 -4.49
C SER A 27 -4.90 -9.25 -5.18
N ASP A 28 -4.84 -9.18 -6.51
CA ASP A 28 -3.60 -9.33 -7.28
C ASP A 28 -2.60 -8.22 -6.93
N LEU A 29 -3.04 -6.95 -6.93
CA LEU A 29 -2.22 -5.80 -6.56
C LEU A 29 -1.64 -5.91 -5.14
N LEU A 30 -2.41 -6.42 -4.20
CA LEU A 30 -1.97 -6.65 -2.82
C LEU A 30 -1.06 -7.88 -2.71
N GLY A 31 -1.29 -8.90 -3.53
CA GLY A 31 -0.44 -10.09 -3.65
C GLY A 31 0.97 -9.74 -4.09
N GLU A 32 1.12 -8.79 -5.02
CA GLU A 32 2.42 -8.30 -5.49
C GLU A 32 3.25 -7.56 -4.41
N VAL A 33 2.64 -7.19 -3.28
CA VAL A 33 3.34 -6.54 -2.16
C VAL A 33 4.06 -7.58 -1.27
N VAL A 34 3.57 -8.82 -1.27
CA VAL A 34 4.14 -9.89 -0.45
C VAL A 34 5.31 -10.53 -1.19
N PRO A 35 6.49 -10.68 -0.54
CA PRO A 35 7.60 -11.40 -1.16
C PRO A 35 7.24 -12.85 -1.47
N GLU A 36 7.46 -13.30 -2.70
CA GLU A 36 7.28 -14.71 -3.08
C GLU A 36 8.32 -15.62 -2.44
N HIS A 37 9.49 -15.07 -2.13
CA HIS A 37 10.64 -15.79 -1.59
C HIS A 37 11.26 -15.03 -0.41
N PHE A 38 11.75 -15.77 0.57
CA PHE A 38 12.44 -15.23 1.75
C PHE A 38 13.89 -15.69 1.77
N VAL A 39 14.80 -14.78 2.08
CA VAL A 39 16.23 -15.09 2.24
C VAL A 39 16.49 -15.43 3.69
N VAL A 40 16.96 -16.65 3.95
CA VAL A 40 17.31 -17.11 5.31
C VAL A 40 18.66 -17.82 5.29
N SER A 41 19.39 -17.73 6.40
CA SER A 41 20.68 -18.42 6.53
C SER A 41 20.47 -19.93 6.65
N ALA A 42 21.23 -20.72 5.88
CA ALA A 42 21.20 -22.18 5.97
C ALA A 42 21.73 -22.72 7.32
N ALA A 43 22.49 -21.91 8.06
CA ALA A 43 22.99 -22.26 9.38
C ALA A 43 22.04 -21.85 10.52
N ALA A 44 20.94 -21.15 10.22
CA ALA A 44 20.02 -20.62 11.21
C ALA A 44 19.09 -21.69 11.79
N GLY A 45 18.83 -21.59 13.09
CA GLY A 45 17.81 -22.42 13.74
C GLY A 45 16.38 -21.98 13.37
N PRO A 46 15.34 -22.82 13.65
CA PRO A 46 13.96 -22.51 13.30
C PRO A 46 13.44 -21.15 13.79
N ARG A 47 13.87 -20.71 14.99
CA ARG A 47 13.51 -19.40 15.55
C ARG A 47 14.11 -18.24 14.76
N GLU A 48 15.36 -18.37 14.35
CA GLU A 48 16.09 -17.32 13.60
C GLU A 48 15.57 -17.20 12.17
N VAL A 49 15.22 -18.34 11.56
CA VAL A 49 14.47 -18.38 10.29
C VAL A 49 13.14 -17.64 10.44
N GLY A 50 12.36 -17.95 11.47
CA GLY A 50 11.08 -17.28 11.73
C GLY A 50 11.21 -15.76 11.89
N LEU A 51 12.23 -15.30 12.62
CA LEU A 51 12.51 -13.87 12.79
C LEU A 51 12.95 -13.20 11.48
N SER A 52 13.75 -13.88 10.65
CA SER A 52 14.18 -13.35 9.35
C SER A 52 13.03 -13.21 8.37
N VAL A 53 12.12 -14.18 8.34
CA VAL A 53 10.89 -14.10 7.53
C VAL A 53 10.01 -12.95 8.03
N LEU A 54 9.81 -12.86 9.35
CA LEU A 54 9.00 -11.80 9.94
C LEU A 54 9.55 -10.41 9.64
N SER A 55 10.87 -10.20 9.69
CA SER A 55 11.46 -8.90 9.37
C SER A 55 11.32 -8.53 7.90
N GLN A 56 11.43 -9.53 7.00
CA GLN A 56 11.21 -9.34 5.57
C GLN A 56 9.75 -9.05 5.23
N LEU A 57 8.80 -9.57 6.02
CA LEU A 57 7.37 -9.26 5.89
C LEU A 57 6.96 -7.94 6.53
N SER A 58 7.60 -7.55 7.64
CA SER A 58 7.16 -6.40 8.43
C SER A 58 7.26 -5.10 7.65
N GLN A 59 8.30 -4.94 6.83
CA GLN A 59 8.50 -3.72 6.03
C GLN A 59 7.39 -3.54 4.98
N PRO A 60 7.11 -4.50 4.08
CA PRO A 60 6.06 -4.34 3.09
C PRO A 60 4.67 -4.23 3.71
N LEU A 61 4.37 -4.96 4.78
CA LEU A 61 3.10 -4.84 5.51
C LEU A 61 2.94 -3.46 6.16
N SER A 62 4.00 -2.93 6.78
CA SER A 62 3.98 -1.58 7.34
C SER A 62 3.71 -0.54 6.25
N ALA A 63 4.42 -0.62 5.13
CA ALA A 63 4.23 0.29 4.00
C ALA A 63 2.81 0.22 3.43
N LEU A 64 2.23 -0.97 3.36
CA LEU A 64 0.86 -1.18 2.90
C LEU A 64 -0.16 -0.51 3.84
N ILE A 65 -0.02 -0.74 5.16
CA ILE A 65 -0.88 -0.12 6.17
C ILE A 65 -0.74 1.41 6.12
N THR A 66 0.49 1.92 6.03
CA THR A 66 0.73 3.36 5.89
C THR A 66 0.08 3.92 4.64
N GLY A 67 0.17 3.24 3.50
CA GLY A 67 -0.51 3.65 2.26
C GLY A 67 -2.03 3.75 2.42
N PHE A 68 -2.66 2.78 3.09
CA PHE A 68 -4.09 2.85 3.40
C PHE A 68 -4.43 4.00 4.34
N VAL A 69 -3.65 4.20 5.41
CA VAL A 69 -3.88 5.31 6.35
C VAL A 69 -3.78 6.66 5.64
N LEU A 70 -2.78 6.85 4.78
CA LEU A 70 -2.62 8.07 3.99
C LEU A 70 -3.81 8.32 3.05
N ALA A 71 -4.29 7.27 2.38
CA ALA A 71 -5.47 7.36 1.53
C ALA A 71 -6.72 7.77 2.31
N PHE A 72 -6.94 7.18 3.49
CA PHE A 72 -8.07 7.56 4.37
C PHE A 72 -7.94 8.98 4.89
N GLN A 73 -6.73 9.41 5.29
CA GLN A 73 -6.47 10.76 5.75
C GLN A 73 -6.74 11.78 4.65
N ALA A 74 -6.20 11.58 3.44
CA ALA A 74 -6.42 12.48 2.32
C ALA A 74 -7.92 12.64 1.98
N VAL A 75 -8.68 11.54 2.05
CA VAL A 75 -10.14 11.60 1.87
C VAL A 75 -10.82 12.34 3.02
N ALA A 76 -10.46 12.07 4.27
CA ALA A 76 -11.03 12.76 5.43
C ALA A 76 -10.75 14.27 5.38
N ASP A 77 -9.49 14.65 5.14
CA ASP A 77 -9.05 16.04 5.04
C ASP A 77 -9.81 16.77 3.91
N ALA A 78 -9.94 16.14 2.74
CA ALA A 78 -10.70 16.72 1.64
C ALA A 78 -12.19 16.89 1.95
N TYR A 79 -12.81 15.99 2.72
CA TYR A 79 -14.21 16.11 3.14
C TYR A 79 -14.42 17.13 4.26
N ASP A 80 -13.43 17.35 5.11
CA ASP A 80 -13.44 18.39 6.15
C ASP A 80 -13.21 19.79 5.54
N GLU A 81 -12.39 19.88 4.49
CA GLU A 81 -12.08 21.13 3.78
C GLU A 81 -13.12 21.50 2.71
N THR A 82 -13.90 20.53 2.19
CA THR A 82 -14.85 20.76 1.09
C THR A 82 -16.28 20.31 1.40
N VAL A 83 -17.25 21.14 1.01
CA VAL A 83 -18.65 20.70 0.78
C VAL A 83 -18.61 19.63 -0.33
N PRO A 84 -19.37 18.51 -0.24
CA PRO A 84 -19.05 17.19 -0.82
C PRO A 84 -19.14 17.10 -2.35
N ALA A 85 -18.36 17.90 -3.06
CA ALA A 85 -18.38 17.98 -4.52
C ALA A 85 -17.27 17.14 -5.16
N THR A 86 -16.15 16.92 -4.47
CA THR A 86 -15.00 16.19 -5.04
C THR A 86 -15.20 14.68 -4.91
N PRO A 87 -15.15 13.92 -6.01
CA PRO A 87 -15.19 12.46 -5.98
C PRO A 87 -13.98 11.89 -5.21
N THR A 88 -14.21 10.81 -4.47
CA THR A 88 -13.15 10.11 -3.69
C THR A 88 -11.99 9.68 -4.59
N GLU A 89 -12.28 9.27 -5.82
CA GLU A 89 -11.30 8.81 -6.81
C GLU A 89 -10.33 9.93 -7.21
N GLU A 90 -10.82 11.17 -7.34
CA GLU A 90 -9.99 12.32 -7.69
C GLU A 90 -9.03 12.67 -6.55
N ILE A 91 -9.48 12.58 -5.30
CA ILE A 91 -8.65 12.79 -4.11
C ILE A 91 -7.53 11.74 -4.06
N LEU A 92 -7.86 10.47 -4.26
CA LEU A 92 -6.88 9.38 -4.25
C LEU A 92 -5.88 9.47 -5.40
N GLN A 93 -6.30 9.92 -6.58
CA GLN A 93 -5.40 10.15 -7.72
C GLN A 93 -4.45 11.33 -7.47
N ALA A 94 -4.93 12.41 -6.86
CA ALA A 94 -4.09 13.54 -6.48
C ALA A 94 -3.00 13.11 -5.48
N LEU A 95 -3.38 12.35 -4.44
CA LEU A 95 -2.44 11.78 -3.47
C LEU A 95 -1.40 10.87 -4.15
N ALA A 96 -1.82 10.03 -5.09
CA ALA A 96 -0.90 9.16 -5.83
C ALA A 96 0.12 9.97 -6.64
N LEU A 97 -0.30 11.08 -7.26
CA LEU A 97 0.60 11.97 -8.01
C LEU A 97 1.60 12.69 -7.11
N GLU A 98 1.18 13.09 -5.91
CA GLU A 98 2.08 13.70 -4.92
C GLU A 98 3.15 12.72 -4.44
N LEU A 99 2.76 11.50 -4.05
CA LEU A 99 3.70 10.47 -3.61
C LEU A 99 4.66 10.02 -4.73
N ALA A 100 4.19 10.02 -5.98
CA ALA A 100 5.05 9.73 -7.13
C ALA A 100 6.12 10.81 -7.32
N ARG A 101 5.82 12.08 -7.03
CA ARG A 101 6.77 13.20 -7.12
C ARG A 101 7.79 13.21 -5.99
N GLU A 102 7.44 12.72 -4.80
CA GLU A 102 8.37 12.56 -3.67
C GLU A 102 9.35 11.39 -3.84
N SER A 103 9.14 10.56 -4.86
CA SER A 103 9.93 9.35 -5.14
C SER A 103 11.09 9.58 -6.13
N ASP A 104 11.16 10.77 -6.75
CA ASP A 104 12.29 11.27 -7.57
C ASP A 104 13.32 11.98 -6.67
#